data_AF-A0A1A2M2X3-F1
#
_entry.id   AF-A0A1A2M2X3-F1
#
_cell.length_a   1.000
_cell.length_b   1.000
_cell.length_c   1.000
_cell.angle_alpha   90.00
_cell.angle_beta   90.00
_cell.angle_gamma   90.00
#
_symmetry.space_group_name_H-M   'P 1'
#
loop_
_entity.id
_entity.type
_entity.pdbx_description
1 polymer ?
#
loop_
_entity_poly.entity_id
_entity_poly.type
_entity_poly.pdbx_seq_one_letter_code
_entity_poly.pdbx_strand_id
1 'polypeptide(L)'
;MDDTVISAFAAALQGRDAVAADEATLVEHTEDYWGFGQQPGLVLRPRSRDDVVAAVKVAAEHHVSLVTRAGASNCSAGVMAGADRVVIDLTQMNQILDINPAARTARVQPGVINFDLQQQLAPHKLVFSPDPVSAHLASVGGNIIENAGGPHALKYGVTYNHVLSVEAVLADGTVINLSAADDGPDLLGVLIGSEGTLAILTEATVALRPIAPVTRSLMGSFNTAREAAETISAIIRTGTVPAAVEWLDRAGINGLQQFTDTGYPTDADAIVLIDVDGTAAEVDRDGAIVEKVLRQHATEVRRADDDEARAKLWYGRLHAPDAVVHSGKGFFIGDVTVPRQHIPEMQQAIQDAAKRHSDALLFIAVTGHAGDGDLHPTTFYDKENPDAPAALEAANNEIIEAALKLDGTITGEHGVGTEKIQFMTKRFTPVEIAAQRILKRVFDPAHTFNPGIMLPEPSPEEPPLPAFEAAVRAALEGRPNSAPHADGDDTTVEVNTGNLNLVVGAAVTLGDLSRKLHEQGVTCPAIPTEGLDRTVGELIANATGDERLEVRHGLLGVEVVLPDGAAAARFGGQNMKDVAGYDTKRLFIGGGNAFGTITSAVFKIAVER
;
A
#
# COMPACT_ATOMS: atom_id res chain seq x y z
N MET A 1 -13.76 -0.11 30.96
CA MET A 1 -14.88 -0.95 30.47
C MET A 1 -15.68 -1.50 31.65
N ASP A 2 -16.98 -1.79 31.50
CA ASP A 2 -17.82 -2.34 32.59
C ASP A 2 -17.52 -3.83 32.87
N ASP A 3 -17.63 -4.26 34.12
CA ASP A 3 -17.33 -5.62 34.58
C ASP A 3 -18.22 -6.68 33.91
N THR A 4 -19.45 -6.31 33.54
CA THR A 4 -20.38 -7.20 32.83
C THR A 4 -19.84 -7.57 31.46
N VAL A 5 -19.33 -6.58 30.71
CA VAL A 5 -18.76 -6.77 29.37
C VAL A 5 -17.48 -7.60 29.45
N ILE A 6 -16.59 -7.28 30.41
CA ILE A 6 -15.36 -8.04 30.65
C ILE A 6 -15.69 -9.51 30.96
N SER A 7 -16.70 -9.75 31.79
CA SER A 7 -17.14 -11.11 32.14
C SER A 7 -17.71 -11.88 30.95
N ALA A 8 -18.44 -11.20 30.05
CA ALA A 8 -18.96 -11.80 28.83
C ALA A 8 -17.83 -12.25 27.90
N PHE A 9 -16.83 -11.41 27.67
CA PHE A 9 -15.64 -11.78 26.88
C PHE A 9 -14.87 -12.94 27.52
N ALA A 10 -14.64 -12.91 28.83
CA ALA A 10 -13.93 -13.97 29.54
C ALA A 10 -14.67 -15.33 29.48
N ALA A 11 -16.01 -15.30 29.51
CA ALA A 11 -16.82 -16.50 29.34
C ALA A 11 -16.76 -17.04 27.91
N ALA A 12 -16.82 -16.15 26.91
CA ALA A 12 -16.81 -16.52 25.50
C ALA A 12 -15.47 -17.10 25.04
N LEU A 13 -14.35 -16.55 25.52
CA LEU A 13 -12.99 -16.97 25.16
C LEU A 13 -12.44 -18.12 26.02
N GLN A 14 -13.28 -18.70 26.90
CA GLN A 14 -12.97 -19.87 27.74
C GLN A 14 -11.63 -19.80 28.52
N GLY A 15 -11.18 -18.59 28.89
CA GLY A 15 -9.91 -18.40 29.59
C GLY A 15 -9.68 -16.93 29.96
N ARG A 16 -9.26 -16.68 31.21
CA ARG A 16 -8.93 -15.32 31.67
C ARG A 16 -7.66 -14.77 31.02
N ASP A 17 -6.72 -15.62 30.62
CA ASP A 17 -5.45 -15.19 30.02
C ASP A 17 -5.63 -14.58 28.61
N ALA A 18 -6.77 -14.84 27.97
CA ALA A 18 -7.15 -14.22 26.71
C ALA A 18 -7.78 -12.82 26.90
N VAL A 19 -8.05 -12.40 28.13
CA VAL A 19 -8.70 -11.13 28.46
C VAL A 19 -7.84 -10.35 29.45
N ALA A 20 -7.25 -9.25 29.01
CA ALA A 20 -6.39 -8.41 29.82
C ALA A 20 -7.01 -7.02 30.06
N ALA A 21 -7.15 -6.68 31.34
CA ALA A 21 -7.64 -5.39 31.82
C ALA A 21 -6.67 -4.74 32.81
N ASP A 22 -5.49 -5.32 33.02
CA ASP A 22 -4.46 -4.73 33.87
C ASP A 22 -3.80 -3.53 33.19
N GLU A 23 -3.47 -2.53 33.99
CA GLU A 23 -2.96 -1.24 33.51
C GLU A 23 -1.71 -1.40 32.62
N ALA A 24 -0.80 -2.31 32.96
CA ALA A 24 0.43 -2.50 32.20
C ALA A 24 0.13 -2.97 30.76
N THR A 25 -0.75 -3.96 30.60
CA THR A 25 -1.19 -4.42 29.28
C THR A 25 -1.91 -3.32 28.52
N LEU A 26 -2.81 -2.56 29.16
CA LEU A 26 -3.55 -1.49 28.48
C LEU A 26 -2.59 -0.40 27.97
N VAL A 27 -1.62 0.01 28.78
CA VAL A 27 -0.59 1.00 28.39
C VAL A 27 0.23 0.49 27.20
N GLU A 28 0.67 -0.76 27.19
CA GLU A 28 1.42 -1.37 26.07
C GLU A 28 0.65 -1.37 24.73
N HIS A 29 -0.69 -1.32 24.79
CA HIS A 29 -1.56 -1.35 23.62
C HIS A 29 -2.15 0.03 23.27
N THR A 30 -1.60 1.10 23.85
CA THR A 30 -2.08 2.48 23.65
C THR A 30 -1.69 3.01 22.28
N GLU A 31 -0.47 2.74 21.84
CA GLU A 31 0.17 3.48 20.74
C GLU A 31 0.55 2.56 19.56
N ASP A 32 0.54 3.16 18.36
CA ASP A 32 1.24 2.65 17.18
C ASP A 32 2.74 3.01 17.20
N TYR A 33 3.44 2.77 16.10
CA TYR A 33 4.87 3.06 15.98
C TYR A 33 5.20 4.55 16.16
N TRP A 34 4.27 5.45 15.84
CA TRP A 34 4.45 6.89 15.95
C TRP A 34 4.13 7.47 17.33
N GLY A 35 3.67 6.64 18.26
CA GLY A 35 3.20 7.13 19.56
C GLY A 35 1.80 7.72 19.49
N PHE A 36 1.03 7.48 18.42
CA PHE A 36 -0.37 7.88 18.35
C PHE A 36 -1.28 6.75 18.82
N GLY A 37 -2.29 7.11 19.60
CA GLY A 37 -3.38 6.24 19.99
C GLY A 37 -3.97 6.65 21.33
N GLN A 38 -4.89 5.83 21.86
CA GLN A 38 -5.50 6.05 23.17
C GLN A 38 -5.62 4.72 23.90
N GLN A 39 -5.55 4.77 25.24
CA GLN A 39 -5.53 3.56 26.03
C GLN A 39 -6.84 2.77 25.87
N PRO A 40 -6.80 1.47 25.52
CA PRO A 40 -7.98 0.65 25.36
C PRO A 40 -8.69 0.39 26.70
N GLY A 41 -10.00 0.11 26.63
CA GLY A 41 -10.75 -0.34 27.80
C GLY A 41 -10.54 -1.82 28.15
N LEU A 42 -10.07 -2.62 27.18
CA LEU A 42 -9.81 -4.05 27.31
C LEU A 42 -8.92 -4.53 26.14
N VAL A 43 -8.06 -5.52 26.40
CA VAL A 43 -7.29 -6.22 25.37
C VAL A 43 -7.71 -7.69 25.34
N LEU A 44 -7.99 -8.23 24.15
CA LEU A 44 -8.28 -9.62 23.90
C LEU A 44 -7.15 -10.26 23.09
N ARG A 45 -6.74 -11.48 23.44
CA ARG A 45 -5.67 -12.23 22.77
C ARG A 45 -6.21 -13.56 22.23
N PRO A 46 -7.02 -13.54 21.15
CA PRO A 46 -7.55 -14.76 20.55
C PRO A 46 -6.41 -15.65 20.03
N ARG A 47 -6.64 -16.97 20.00
CA ARG A 47 -5.68 -17.98 19.51
C ARG A 47 -6.20 -18.75 18.30
N SER A 48 -7.45 -18.52 17.94
CA SER A 48 -8.14 -19.22 16.87
C SER A 48 -9.18 -18.32 16.21
N ARG A 49 -9.62 -18.72 15.01
CA ARG A 49 -10.78 -18.12 14.36
C ARG A 49 -12.02 -18.13 15.24
N ASP A 50 -12.27 -19.23 15.96
CA ASP A 50 -13.47 -19.39 16.77
C ASP A 50 -13.47 -18.41 17.96
N ASP A 51 -12.30 -18.09 18.51
CA ASP A 51 -12.13 -17.02 19.51
C ASP A 51 -12.49 -15.64 18.93
N VAL A 52 -12.03 -15.33 17.72
CA VAL A 52 -12.36 -14.08 17.03
C VAL A 52 -13.87 -13.97 16.79
N VAL A 53 -14.50 -15.03 16.29
CA VAL A 53 -15.96 -15.09 16.09
C VAL A 53 -16.70 -14.89 17.41
N ALA A 54 -16.24 -15.51 18.50
CA ALA A 54 -16.83 -15.35 19.82
C ALA A 54 -16.70 -13.91 20.32
N ALA A 55 -15.53 -13.29 20.16
CA ALA A 55 -15.30 -11.90 20.53
C ALA A 55 -16.18 -10.93 19.72
N VAL A 56 -16.29 -11.10 18.40
CA VAL A 56 -17.16 -10.28 17.55
C VAL A 56 -18.62 -10.35 17.99
N LYS A 57 -19.13 -11.54 18.32
CA LYS A 57 -20.51 -11.71 18.78
C LYS A 57 -20.78 -11.02 20.11
N VAL A 58 -19.87 -11.13 21.07
CA VAL A 58 -19.99 -10.42 22.36
C VAL A 58 -19.91 -8.91 22.15
N ALA A 59 -19.00 -8.43 21.31
CA ALA A 59 -18.86 -7.02 20.99
C ALA A 59 -20.15 -6.46 20.37
N ALA A 60 -20.76 -7.19 19.42
CA ALA A 60 -22.02 -6.82 18.80
C ALA A 60 -23.19 -6.79 19.81
N GLU A 61 -23.29 -7.77 20.70
CA GLU A 61 -24.32 -7.83 21.76
C GLU A 61 -24.23 -6.64 22.72
N HIS A 62 -23.00 -6.19 23.03
CA HIS A 62 -22.75 -5.10 23.97
C HIS A 62 -22.49 -3.74 23.32
N HIS A 63 -22.61 -3.64 21.99
CA HIS A 63 -22.32 -2.41 21.23
C HIS A 63 -20.92 -1.84 21.49
N VAL A 64 -19.92 -2.71 21.58
CA VAL A 64 -18.53 -2.36 21.81
C VAL A 64 -17.75 -2.43 20.50
N SER A 65 -16.93 -1.42 20.24
CA SER A 65 -16.11 -1.39 19.03
C SER A 65 -14.82 -2.19 19.21
N LEU A 66 -14.39 -2.85 18.13
CA LEU A 66 -13.18 -3.66 18.08
C LEU A 66 -12.12 -2.98 17.22
N VAL A 67 -10.89 -2.92 17.72
CA VAL A 67 -9.71 -2.44 17.00
C VAL A 67 -8.73 -3.59 16.88
N THR A 68 -8.33 -3.95 15.66
CA THR A 68 -7.34 -5.02 15.49
C THR A 68 -5.93 -4.47 15.69
N ARG A 69 -5.06 -5.29 16.29
CA ARG A 69 -3.65 -4.98 16.48
C ARG A 69 -2.82 -6.25 16.30
N ALA A 70 -1.60 -6.07 15.81
CA ALA A 70 -0.58 -7.12 15.81
C ALA A 70 0.77 -6.46 16.13
N GLY A 71 1.69 -6.38 15.17
CA GLY A 71 3.01 -5.77 15.35
C GLY A 71 3.03 -4.26 15.63
N ALA A 72 1.88 -3.58 15.50
CA ALA A 72 1.71 -2.13 15.75
C ALA A 72 2.70 -1.23 15.00
N SER A 73 3.28 -1.71 13.90
CA SER A 73 4.28 -0.99 13.10
C SER A 73 3.67 0.00 12.08
N ASN A 74 2.36 0.25 12.14
CA ASN A 74 1.70 1.17 11.20
C ASN A 74 2.14 2.61 11.46
N CYS A 75 2.02 3.43 10.43
CA CYS A 75 2.58 4.77 10.38
C CYS A 75 1.53 5.83 10.04
N SER A 76 0.26 5.57 10.37
CA SER A 76 -0.89 6.39 9.98
C SER A 76 -1.81 6.75 11.15
N ALA A 77 -1.48 6.36 12.38
CA ALA A 77 -2.42 6.37 13.49
C ALA A 77 -3.65 5.49 13.19
N GLY A 78 -3.40 4.30 12.63
CA GLY A 78 -4.43 3.33 12.26
C GLY A 78 -4.97 2.51 13.45
N VAL A 79 -4.28 2.54 14.59
CA VAL A 79 -4.69 1.87 15.84
C VAL A 79 -5.25 2.89 16.82
N MET A 80 -6.50 3.32 16.58
CA MET A 80 -7.20 4.22 17.49
C MET A 80 -8.03 3.42 18.50
N ALA A 81 -7.33 2.89 19.49
CA ALA A 81 -7.95 2.37 20.69
C ALA A 81 -8.61 3.49 21.52
N GLY A 82 -9.36 3.13 22.55
CA GLY A 82 -10.11 4.06 23.40
C GLY A 82 -10.70 3.33 24.60
N ALA A 83 -11.00 4.04 25.68
CA ALA A 83 -11.46 3.43 26.93
C ALA A 83 -12.82 2.70 26.82
N ASP A 84 -13.57 3.01 25.77
CA ASP A 84 -14.84 2.41 25.35
C ASP A 84 -14.67 1.32 24.26
N ARG A 85 -13.45 1.05 23.83
CA ARG A 85 -13.11 0.09 22.76
C ARG A 85 -12.31 -1.10 23.31
N VAL A 86 -12.36 -2.19 22.55
CA VAL A 86 -11.59 -3.40 22.81
C VAL A 86 -10.54 -3.55 21.72
N VAL A 87 -9.30 -3.82 22.11
CA VAL A 87 -8.24 -4.22 21.18
C VAL A 87 -8.24 -5.73 21.02
N ILE A 88 -8.32 -6.22 19.78
CA ILE A 88 -8.09 -7.61 19.42
C ILE A 88 -6.62 -7.75 19.01
N ASP A 89 -5.78 -8.21 19.92
CA ASP A 89 -4.36 -8.48 19.71
C ASP A 89 -4.18 -9.87 19.07
N LEU A 90 -3.90 -9.87 17.77
CA LEU A 90 -3.75 -11.06 16.95
C LEU A 90 -2.35 -11.70 17.04
N THR A 91 -1.44 -11.20 17.88
CA THR A 91 -0.06 -11.72 18.01
C THR A 91 0.00 -13.18 18.45
N GLN A 92 -1.05 -13.71 19.08
CA GLN A 92 -1.14 -15.12 19.49
C GLN A 92 -1.65 -16.04 18.37
N MET A 93 -2.16 -15.49 17.26
CA MET A 93 -2.47 -16.22 16.03
C MET A 93 -1.28 -16.13 15.08
N ASN A 94 -0.15 -16.75 15.45
CA ASN A 94 1.14 -16.62 14.79
C ASN A 94 1.70 -17.92 14.19
N GLN A 95 0.82 -18.87 13.85
CA GLN A 95 1.24 -20.13 13.26
C GLN A 95 1.36 -20.02 11.73
N ILE A 96 2.48 -20.54 11.21
CA ILE A 96 2.59 -20.93 9.80
C ILE A 96 1.96 -22.31 9.68
N LEU A 97 0.81 -22.38 9.03
CA LEU A 97 -0.06 -23.55 8.99
C LEU A 97 0.37 -24.56 7.93
N ASP A 98 0.90 -24.08 6.80
CA ASP A 98 1.43 -24.89 5.72
C ASP A 98 2.45 -24.10 4.87
N ILE A 99 3.47 -24.78 4.36
CA ILE A 99 4.36 -24.26 3.32
C ILE A 99 4.41 -25.32 2.22
N ASN A 100 4.02 -24.94 1.00
CA ASN A 100 4.06 -25.81 -0.16
C ASN A 100 5.07 -25.24 -1.19
N PRO A 101 6.33 -25.72 -1.17
CA PRO A 101 7.36 -25.21 -2.08
C PRO A 101 7.07 -25.51 -3.57
N ALA A 102 6.36 -26.60 -3.86
CA ALA A 102 6.03 -26.99 -5.23
C ALA A 102 4.95 -26.07 -5.81
N ALA A 103 3.91 -25.76 -5.03
CA ALA A 103 2.87 -24.79 -5.40
C ALA A 103 3.35 -23.34 -5.23
N ARG A 104 4.47 -23.11 -4.53
CA ARG A 104 4.98 -21.80 -4.13
C ARG A 104 3.94 -20.99 -3.36
N THR A 105 3.38 -21.61 -2.32
CA THR A 105 2.41 -20.97 -1.44
C THR A 105 2.75 -21.22 0.03
N ALA A 106 2.32 -20.31 0.90
CA ALA A 106 2.30 -20.52 2.34
C ALA A 106 0.95 -20.11 2.91
N ARG A 107 0.45 -20.87 3.88
CA ARG A 107 -0.80 -20.60 4.59
C ARG A 107 -0.46 -20.22 6.03
N VAL A 108 -0.89 -19.05 6.47
CA VAL A 108 -0.41 -18.43 7.70
C VAL A 108 -1.54 -17.76 8.46
N GLN A 109 -1.40 -17.70 9.78
CA GLN A 109 -2.24 -16.87 10.63
C GLN A 109 -1.79 -15.39 10.61
N PRO A 110 -2.68 -14.42 10.90
CA PRO A 110 -2.41 -12.98 10.71
C PRO A 110 -1.29 -12.41 11.59
N GLY A 111 -1.01 -13.05 12.73
CA GLY A 111 0.02 -12.64 13.69
C GLY A 111 1.43 -13.13 13.36
N VAL A 112 1.63 -13.91 12.28
CA VAL A 112 2.97 -14.30 11.84
C VAL A 112 3.76 -13.04 11.46
N ILE A 113 4.92 -12.83 12.08
CA ILE A 113 5.83 -11.74 11.71
C ILE A 113 6.41 -12.00 10.33
N ASN A 114 6.43 -10.99 9.46
CA ASN A 114 6.91 -11.10 8.09
C ASN A 114 8.31 -11.72 8.04
N PHE A 115 9.25 -11.18 8.84
CA PHE A 115 10.61 -11.70 8.93
C PHE A 115 10.67 -13.18 9.34
N ASP A 116 9.82 -13.62 10.27
CA ASP A 116 9.76 -15.03 10.69
C ASP A 116 9.28 -15.94 9.56
N LEU A 117 8.31 -15.50 8.76
CA LEU A 117 7.92 -16.20 7.54
C LEU A 117 9.11 -16.31 6.57
N GLN A 118 9.85 -15.23 6.32
CA GLN A 118 11.03 -15.28 5.44
C GLN A 118 12.06 -16.30 5.92
N GLN A 119 12.32 -16.37 7.23
CA GLN A 119 13.25 -17.35 7.80
C GLN A 119 12.82 -18.80 7.55
N GLN A 120 11.51 -19.09 7.64
CA GLN A 120 10.99 -20.43 7.33
C GLN A 120 11.01 -20.76 5.84
N LEU A 121 10.96 -19.75 4.97
CA LEU A 121 11.00 -19.93 3.52
C LEU A 121 12.43 -20.09 2.96
N ALA A 122 13.44 -19.55 3.66
CA ALA A 122 14.83 -19.56 3.20
C ALA A 122 15.38 -20.95 2.83
N PRO A 123 15.13 -22.05 3.60
CA PRO A 123 15.56 -23.40 3.22
C PRO A 123 15.00 -23.88 1.87
N HIS A 124 13.85 -23.33 1.46
CA HIS A 124 13.18 -23.65 0.19
C HIS A 124 13.63 -22.74 -0.97
N LYS A 125 14.51 -21.76 -0.70
CA LYS A 125 14.92 -20.71 -1.66
C LYS A 125 13.72 -19.92 -2.19
N LEU A 126 12.72 -19.75 -1.34
CA LEU A 126 11.52 -18.98 -1.60
C LEU A 126 11.49 -17.76 -0.70
N VAL A 127 10.70 -16.76 -1.08
CA VAL A 127 10.48 -15.53 -0.34
C VAL A 127 9.04 -15.06 -0.55
N PHE A 128 8.43 -14.49 0.48
CA PHE A 128 7.20 -13.72 0.37
C PHE A 128 7.58 -12.29 -0.01
N SER A 129 7.20 -11.80 -1.19
CA SER A 129 7.84 -10.60 -1.74
C SER A 129 7.70 -9.31 -0.93
N PRO A 130 6.56 -8.99 -0.28
CA PRO A 130 6.41 -7.76 0.48
C PRO A 130 7.50 -7.65 1.55
N ASP A 131 8.29 -6.59 1.44
CA ASP A 131 9.51 -6.37 2.20
C ASP A 131 9.53 -4.98 2.86
N PRO A 132 8.51 -4.64 3.66
CA PRO A 132 8.48 -3.36 4.35
C PRO A 132 9.71 -3.21 5.24
N VAL A 133 10.21 -1.99 5.42
CA VAL A 133 11.34 -1.71 6.32
C VAL A 133 11.07 -2.22 7.75
N SER A 134 9.79 -2.26 8.13
CA SER A 134 9.30 -2.81 9.40
C SER A 134 9.13 -4.33 9.44
N ALA A 135 9.63 -5.12 8.48
CA ALA A 135 9.38 -6.57 8.38
C ALA A 135 9.71 -7.38 9.66
N HIS A 136 10.59 -6.89 10.53
CA HIS A 136 10.95 -7.48 11.81
C HIS A 136 9.89 -7.27 12.92
N LEU A 137 8.95 -6.35 12.71
CA LEU A 137 7.82 -6.03 13.60
C LEU A 137 6.47 -6.30 12.92
N ALA A 138 6.37 -6.03 11.62
CA ALA A 138 5.13 -6.12 10.87
C ALA A 138 4.67 -7.58 10.76
N SER A 139 3.40 -7.82 11.08
CA SER A 139 2.79 -9.13 10.84
C SER A 139 2.27 -9.23 9.41
N VAL A 140 2.12 -10.46 8.89
CA VAL A 140 1.52 -10.70 7.57
C VAL A 140 0.10 -10.13 7.50
N GLY A 141 -0.70 -10.27 8.55
CA GLY A 141 -2.02 -9.66 8.63
C GLY A 141 -1.97 -8.13 8.55
N GLY A 142 -0.99 -7.50 9.22
CA GLY A 142 -0.70 -6.07 9.11
C GLY A 142 -0.34 -5.65 7.69
N ASN A 143 0.53 -6.42 7.02
CA ASN A 143 0.88 -6.15 5.61
C ASN A 143 -0.35 -6.20 4.70
N ILE A 144 -1.28 -7.13 4.94
CA ILE A 144 -2.51 -7.27 4.16
C ILE A 144 -3.43 -6.06 4.36
N ILE A 145 -3.70 -5.67 5.61
CA ILE A 145 -4.66 -4.58 5.89
C ILE A 145 -4.08 -3.19 5.59
N GLU A 146 -2.77 -3.04 5.47
CA GLU A 146 -2.11 -1.79 5.01
C GLU A 146 -1.79 -1.81 3.50
N ASN A 147 -1.97 -2.96 2.83
CA ASN A 147 -1.44 -3.21 1.49
C ASN A 147 0.05 -2.84 1.37
N ALA A 148 0.85 -3.26 2.35
CA ALA A 148 2.22 -2.80 2.53
C ALA A 148 3.08 -3.01 1.27
N GLY A 149 3.93 -2.01 1.02
CA GLY A 149 4.95 -2.01 -0.03
C GLY A 149 6.34 -2.37 0.49
N GLY A 150 7.34 -1.62 0.02
CA GLY A 150 8.76 -1.86 0.23
C GLY A 150 9.63 -1.56 -1.01
N PRO A 151 10.96 -1.60 -0.88
CA PRO A 151 11.91 -1.29 -1.96
C PRO A 151 11.72 -2.11 -3.23
N HIS A 152 11.30 -3.37 -3.09
CA HIS A 152 11.18 -4.27 -4.22
C HIS A 152 9.80 -4.29 -4.90
N ALA A 153 8.89 -3.41 -4.46
CA ALA A 153 7.56 -3.27 -5.03
C ALA A 153 7.58 -2.88 -6.52
N LEU A 154 8.63 -2.18 -6.97
CA LEU A 154 8.83 -1.81 -8.38
C LEU A 154 8.76 -3.02 -9.32
N LYS A 155 9.48 -4.09 -8.97
CA LYS A 155 9.58 -5.28 -9.82
C LYS A 155 8.56 -6.34 -9.46
N TYR A 156 8.25 -6.50 -8.17
CA TYR A 156 7.45 -7.63 -7.69
C TYR A 156 6.02 -7.26 -7.29
N GLY A 157 5.71 -5.98 -7.13
CA GLY A 157 4.41 -5.51 -6.66
C GLY A 157 4.32 -5.40 -5.14
N VAL A 158 3.19 -4.91 -4.67
CA VAL A 158 2.88 -4.72 -3.24
C VAL A 158 2.16 -5.95 -2.67
N THR A 159 1.80 -5.92 -1.38
CA THR A 159 1.12 -7.06 -0.72
C THR A 159 -0.07 -7.59 -1.51
N TYR A 160 -0.87 -6.72 -2.12
CA TYR A 160 -1.98 -7.08 -3.01
C TYR A 160 -1.64 -8.13 -4.08
N ASN A 161 -0.44 -8.07 -4.66
CA ASN A 161 0.04 -8.97 -5.72
C ASN A 161 0.41 -10.37 -5.18
N HIS A 162 0.50 -10.53 -3.86
CA HIS A 162 1.02 -11.73 -3.22
C HIS A 162 0.03 -12.40 -2.27
N VAL A 163 -1.20 -11.90 -2.16
CA VAL A 163 -2.28 -12.52 -1.39
C VAL A 163 -3.17 -13.31 -2.35
N LEU A 164 -3.24 -14.63 -2.16
CA LEU A 164 -4.04 -15.54 -2.97
C LEU A 164 -5.43 -15.76 -2.40
N SER A 165 -5.55 -15.83 -1.07
CA SER A 165 -6.83 -15.90 -0.38
C SER A 165 -6.70 -15.47 1.08
N VAL A 166 -7.84 -15.13 1.68
CA VAL A 166 -7.97 -14.84 3.11
C VAL A 166 -9.24 -15.47 3.68
N GLU A 167 -9.15 -15.95 4.92
CA GLU A 167 -10.29 -16.19 5.79
C GLU A 167 -10.45 -14.96 6.70
N ALA A 168 -11.65 -14.42 6.78
CA ALA A 168 -11.95 -13.23 7.57
C ALA A 168 -13.31 -13.33 8.28
N VAL A 169 -13.43 -12.61 9.40
CA VAL A 169 -14.66 -12.52 10.21
C VAL A 169 -15.29 -11.13 10.02
N LEU A 170 -16.53 -11.10 9.55
CA LEU A 170 -17.34 -9.88 9.40
C LEU A 170 -17.92 -9.42 10.74
N ALA A 171 -18.48 -8.20 10.77
CA ALA A 171 -19.01 -7.58 11.99
C ALA A 171 -20.19 -8.33 12.63
N ASP A 172 -20.89 -9.19 11.89
CA ASP A 172 -21.95 -10.06 12.40
C ASP A 172 -21.43 -11.43 12.89
N GLY A 173 -20.12 -11.66 12.81
CA GLY A 173 -19.45 -12.92 13.14
C GLY A 173 -19.49 -13.97 12.02
N THR A 174 -19.98 -13.63 10.83
CA THR A 174 -19.91 -14.49 9.65
C THR A 174 -18.46 -14.66 9.22
N VAL A 175 -18.06 -15.91 8.96
CA VAL A 175 -16.74 -16.23 8.39
C VAL A 175 -16.87 -16.27 6.87
N ILE A 176 -16.06 -15.47 6.19
CA ILE A 176 -15.96 -15.44 4.73
C ILE A 176 -14.59 -15.91 4.27
N ASN A 177 -14.54 -16.48 3.07
CA ASN A 177 -13.31 -16.81 2.37
C ASN A 177 -13.33 -16.05 1.05
N LEU A 178 -12.29 -15.27 0.79
CA LEU A 178 -12.14 -14.51 -0.45
C LEU A 178 -10.84 -14.92 -1.13
N SER A 179 -10.87 -15.11 -2.45
CA SER A 179 -9.71 -15.51 -3.24
C SER A 179 -9.49 -14.61 -4.45
N ALA A 180 -8.22 -14.41 -4.80
CA ALA A 180 -7.84 -13.80 -6.07
C ALA A 180 -8.31 -14.62 -7.28
N ALA A 181 -8.57 -15.92 -7.09
CA ALA A 181 -9.08 -16.82 -8.13
C ALA A 181 -10.62 -16.87 -8.22
N ASP A 182 -11.34 -16.16 -7.35
CA ASP A 182 -12.81 -16.10 -7.45
C ASP A 182 -13.23 -15.40 -8.75
N ASP A 183 -14.29 -15.90 -9.39
CA ASP A 183 -14.96 -15.16 -10.46
C ASP A 183 -15.81 -14.03 -9.88
N GLY A 184 -16.05 -12.99 -10.68
CA GLY A 184 -16.81 -11.82 -10.24
C GLY A 184 -15.95 -10.71 -9.65
N PRO A 185 -16.56 -9.71 -8.96
CA PRO A 185 -15.85 -8.57 -8.38
C PRO A 185 -14.72 -8.99 -7.43
N ASP A 186 -13.58 -8.29 -7.47
CA ASP A 186 -12.43 -8.58 -6.59
C ASP A 186 -12.63 -8.04 -5.17
N LEU A 187 -13.46 -8.74 -4.39
CA LEU A 187 -13.73 -8.43 -2.97
C LEU A 187 -12.49 -8.63 -2.09
N LEU A 188 -11.60 -9.57 -2.43
CA LEU A 188 -10.31 -9.72 -1.76
C LEU A 188 -9.51 -8.43 -1.89
N GLY A 189 -9.49 -7.84 -3.10
CA GLY A 189 -8.84 -6.58 -3.36
C GLY A 189 -9.39 -5.39 -2.58
N VAL A 190 -10.71 -5.37 -2.33
CA VAL A 190 -11.34 -4.35 -1.48
C VAL A 190 -10.93 -4.50 0.00
N LEU A 191 -10.74 -5.73 0.46
CA LEU A 191 -10.33 -6.02 1.85
C LEU A 191 -8.85 -5.72 2.11
N ILE A 192 -7.99 -5.89 1.10
CA ILE A 192 -6.57 -5.53 1.18
C ILE A 192 -6.44 -4.00 1.25
N GLY A 193 -5.67 -3.48 2.20
CA GLY A 193 -5.57 -2.04 2.45
C GLY A 193 -6.73 -1.44 3.24
N SER A 194 -7.62 -2.27 3.84
CA SER A 194 -8.79 -1.76 4.56
C SER A 194 -8.54 -1.26 5.99
N GLU A 195 -7.30 -1.29 6.49
CA GLU A 195 -6.89 -0.89 7.84
C GLU A 195 -7.73 -1.53 8.97
N GLY A 196 -8.14 -2.80 8.76
CA GLY A 196 -8.95 -3.56 9.72
C GLY A 196 -10.37 -3.01 9.92
N THR A 197 -10.84 -2.11 9.07
CA THR A 197 -12.17 -1.50 9.18
C THR A 197 -13.29 -2.35 8.56
N LEU A 198 -12.99 -3.30 7.67
CA LEU A 198 -14.02 -4.09 6.97
C LEU A 198 -14.21 -5.50 7.56
N ALA A 199 -13.13 -6.17 7.97
CA ALA A 199 -13.17 -7.50 8.57
C ALA A 199 -11.94 -7.77 9.43
N ILE A 200 -12.01 -8.81 10.27
CA ILE A 200 -10.87 -9.31 11.05
C ILE A 200 -10.30 -10.55 10.36
N LEU A 201 -9.05 -10.49 9.90
CA LEU A 201 -8.38 -11.63 9.25
C LEU A 201 -8.07 -12.73 10.28
N THR A 202 -8.27 -13.98 9.91
CA THR A 202 -7.96 -15.16 10.74
C THR A 202 -6.97 -16.12 10.08
N GLU A 203 -6.89 -16.10 8.75
CA GLU A 203 -5.94 -16.90 7.97
C GLU A 203 -5.68 -16.22 6.61
N ALA A 204 -4.48 -16.39 6.04
CA ALA A 204 -4.16 -15.97 4.68
C ALA A 204 -3.33 -17.05 3.96
N THR A 205 -3.59 -17.20 2.66
CA THR A 205 -2.69 -17.94 1.76
C THR A 205 -1.94 -16.93 0.90
N VAL A 206 -0.61 -16.95 0.96
CA VAL A 206 0.27 -16.04 0.24
C VAL A 206 1.04 -16.75 -0.87
N ALA A 207 1.28 -16.04 -1.96
CA ALA A 207 2.14 -16.47 -3.05
C ALA A 207 3.61 -16.27 -2.69
N LEU A 208 4.44 -17.26 -3.02
CA LEU A 208 5.88 -17.24 -2.82
C LEU A 208 6.58 -17.13 -4.16
N ARG A 209 7.72 -16.43 -4.19
CA ARG A 209 8.59 -16.39 -5.37
C ARG A 209 9.94 -17.04 -5.07
N PRO A 210 10.62 -17.60 -6.09
CA PRO A 210 12.03 -17.94 -5.97
C PRO A 210 12.87 -16.70 -5.62
N ILE A 211 13.87 -16.88 -4.76
CA ILE A 211 14.90 -15.88 -4.55
C ILE A 211 15.76 -15.82 -5.82
N ALA A 212 16.02 -14.61 -6.32
CA ALA A 212 16.89 -14.42 -7.46
C ALA A 212 18.30 -14.96 -7.14
N PRO A 213 18.92 -15.77 -8.03
CA PRO A 213 20.22 -16.37 -7.73
C PRO A 213 21.36 -15.35 -7.68
N VAL A 214 21.19 -14.18 -8.30
CA VAL A 214 22.17 -13.09 -8.29
C VAL A 214 21.43 -11.77 -8.08
N THR A 215 21.96 -10.95 -7.17
CA THR A 215 21.62 -9.54 -7.00
C THR A 215 22.90 -8.71 -6.98
N ARG A 216 22.90 -7.59 -7.68
CA ARG A 216 24.01 -6.63 -7.75
C ARG A 216 23.47 -5.23 -7.55
N SER A 217 24.25 -4.40 -6.87
CA SER A 217 23.83 -3.04 -6.56
C SER A 217 24.71 -2.01 -7.24
N LEU A 218 24.08 -0.92 -7.64
CA LEU A 218 24.74 0.27 -8.15
C LEU A 218 24.30 1.48 -7.34
N MET A 219 25.16 2.47 -7.22
CA MET A 219 24.83 3.78 -6.68
C MET A 219 25.26 4.85 -7.68
N GLY A 220 24.37 5.80 -7.97
CA GLY A 220 24.73 7.05 -8.63
C GLY A 220 24.63 8.23 -7.67
N SER A 221 25.59 9.15 -7.71
CA SER A 221 25.55 10.42 -6.98
C SER A 221 25.35 11.58 -7.95
N PHE A 222 24.53 12.55 -7.59
CA PHE A 222 24.11 13.62 -8.51
C PHE A 222 24.30 15.00 -7.89
N ASN A 223 24.60 16.00 -8.73
CA ASN A 223 24.71 17.40 -8.32
C ASN A 223 23.36 18.08 -8.15
N THR A 224 22.31 17.51 -8.74
CA THR A 224 20.93 18.00 -8.60
C THR A 224 19.93 16.85 -8.50
N ALA A 225 18.87 17.04 -7.73
CA ALA A 225 17.74 16.11 -7.67
C ALA A 225 17.10 15.86 -9.05
N ARG A 226 17.06 16.87 -9.92
CA ARG A 226 16.49 16.72 -11.27
C ARG A 226 17.27 15.71 -12.11
N GLU A 227 18.61 15.79 -12.11
CA GLU A 227 19.46 14.83 -12.84
C GLU A 227 19.27 13.40 -12.34
N ALA A 228 19.11 13.21 -11.02
CA ALA A 228 18.86 11.91 -10.43
C ALA A 228 17.52 11.31 -10.92
N ALA A 229 16.43 12.08 -10.88
CA ALA A 229 15.11 11.62 -11.33
C ALA A 229 15.03 11.40 -12.86
N GLU A 230 15.66 12.26 -13.66
CA GLU A 230 15.79 12.08 -15.10
C GLU A 230 16.56 10.78 -15.44
N THR A 231 17.58 10.46 -14.65
CA THR A 231 18.37 9.23 -14.76
C THR A 231 17.54 7.99 -14.44
N ILE A 232 16.73 8.02 -13.36
CA ILE A 232 15.78 6.94 -13.04
C ILE A 232 14.83 6.71 -14.22
N SER A 233 14.22 7.77 -14.73
CA SER A 233 13.32 7.70 -15.88
C SER A 233 14.02 7.17 -17.14
N ALA A 234 15.29 7.53 -17.34
CA ALA A 234 16.10 7.05 -18.46
C ALA A 234 16.40 5.55 -18.35
N ILE A 235 16.68 5.04 -17.14
CA ILE A 235 16.86 3.60 -16.89
C ILE A 235 15.60 2.84 -17.25
N ILE A 236 14.44 3.29 -16.77
CA ILE A 236 13.15 2.65 -17.02
C ILE A 236 12.80 2.63 -18.52
N ARG A 237 13.09 3.70 -19.25
CA ARG A 237 12.90 3.77 -20.72
C ARG A 237 13.74 2.77 -21.51
N THR A 238 14.78 2.17 -20.93
CA THR A 238 15.55 1.09 -21.58
C THR A 238 14.80 -0.25 -21.59
N GLY A 239 13.65 -0.34 -20.91
CA GLY A 239 12.98 -1.59 -20.60
C GLY A 239 13.61 -2.38 -19.46
N THR A 240 14.72 -1.89 -18.90
CA THR A 240 15.26 -2.42 -17.65
C THR A 240 14.33 -2.04 -16.50
N VAL A 241 13.82 -3.04 -15.77
CA VAL A 241 13.07 -2.85 -14.53
C VAL A 241 13.98 -3.35 -13.41
N PRO A 242 14.68 -2.44 -12.71
CA PRO A 242 15.48 -2.82 -11.55
C PRO A 242 14.60 -3.46 -10.48
N ALA A 243 15.22 -4.28 -9.64
CA ALA A 243 14.55 -4.90 -8.50
C ALA A 243 14.13 -3.84 -7.46
N ALA A 244 14.98 -2.83 -7.26
CA ALA A 244 14.71 -1.67 -6.41
C ALA A 244 15.38 -0.41 -6.99
N VAL A 245 14.78 0.75 -6.77
CA VAL A 245 15.35 2.07 -7.09
C VAL A 245 15.02 3.01 -5.93
N GLU A 246 15.98 3.22 -5.04
CA GLU A 246 15.82 4.03 -3.84
C GLU A 246 16.49 5.38 -3.97
N TRP A 247 15.91 6.37 -3.31
CA TRP A 247 16.38 7.75 -3.27
C TRP A 247 16.84 8.14 -1.86
N LEU A 248 17.93 8.90 -1.76
CA LEU A 248 18.26 9.70 -0.58
C LEU A 248 18.72 11.09 -1.00
N ASP A 249 18.16 12.14 -0.40
CA ASP A 249 18.57 13.52 -0.65
C ASP A 249 19.74 13.99 0.23
N ARG A 250 20.29 15.17 -0.06
CA ARG A 250 21.39 15.78 0.69
C ARG A 250 21.11 15.90 2.18
N ALA A 251 19.89 16.25 2.56
CA ALA A 251 19.50 16.39 3.97
C ALA A 251 19.54 15.03 4.67
N GLY A 252 19.04 13.97 4.02
CA GLY A 252 19.17 12.59 4.49
C GLY A 252 20.61 12.13 4.60
N ILE A 253 21.42 12.33 3.56
CA ILE A 253 22.84 11.95 3.56
C ILE A 253 23.59 12.62 4.72
N ASN A 254 23.49 13.95 4.83
CA ASN A 254 24.21 14.71 5.86
C ASN A 254 23.62 14.50 7.26
N GLY A 255 22.31 14.29 7.37
CA GLY A 255 21.65 13.98 8.64
C GLY A 255 22.11 12.63 9.19
N LEU A 256 22.08 11.59 8.35
CA LEU A 256 22.49 10.24 8.74
C LEU A 256 23.97 10.14 9.08
N GLN A 257 24.82 10.86 8.35
CA GLN A 257 26.26 10.91 8.59
C GLN A 257 26.63 11.39 10.00
N GLN A 258 25.73 12.12 10.70
CA GLN A 258 25.94 12.56 12.08
C GLN A 258 25.85 11.43 13.10
N PHE A 259 25.14 10.35 12.77
CA PHE A 259 24.88 9.24 13.68
C PHE A 259 25.68 8.00 13.35
N THR A 260 25.98 7.78 12.06
CA THR A 260 26.77 6.64 11.60
C THR A 260 27.51 6.99 10.32
N ASP A 261 28.71 6.43 10.12
CA ASP A 261 29.43 6.62 8.87
C ASP A 261 28.79 5.78 7.77
N THR A 262 27.99 6.44 6.92
CA THR A 262 27.28 5.78 5.82
C THR A 262 28.19 5.53 4.61
N GLY A 263 29.34 6.20 4.55
CA GLY A 263 30.22 6.23 3.39
C GLY A 263 29.65 6.98 2.18
N TYR A 264 28.46 7.59 2.26
CA TYR A 264 27.87 8.36 1.16
C TYR A 264 28.55 9.72 0.96
N PRO A 265 28.59 10.24 -0.29
CA PRO A 265 29.18 11.55 -0.57
C PRO A 265 28.30 12.68 -0.02
N THR A 266 28.81 13.42 0.96
CA THR A 266 28.07 14.48 1.69
C THR A 266 27.85 15.76 0.87
N ASP A 267 28.55 15.91 -0.25
CA ASP A 267 28.41 17.00 -1.21
C ASP A 267 27.40 16.71 -2.35
N ALA A 268 26.90 15.48 -2.46
CA ALA A 268 25.85 15.14 -3.41
C ALA A 268 24.52 15.81 -3.04
N ASP A 269 23.74 16.19 -4.05
CA ASP A 269 22.36 16.68 -3.85
C ASP A 269 21.37 15.52 -3.66
N ALA A 270 21.64 14.41 -4.36
CA ALA A 270 20.93 13.15 -4.18
C ALA A 270 21.83 11.96 -4.52
N ILE A 271 21.52 10.81 -3.92
CA ILE A 271 22.01 9.51 -4.38
C ILE A 271 20.82 8.63 -4.78
N VAL A 272 21.06 7.77 -5.76
CA VAL A 272 20.12 6.72 -6.16
C VAL A 272 20.80 5.37 -5.96
N LEU A 273 20.19 4.49 -5.17
CA LEU A 273 20.61 3.10 -4.97
C LEU A 273 19.74 2.20 -5.84
N ILE A 274 20.35 1.27 -6.56
CA ILE A 274 19.67 0.42 -7.53
C ILE A 274 20.09 -1.01 -7.31
N ASP A 275 19.12 -1.90 -7.12
CA ASP A 275 19.35 -3.34 -7.18
C ASP A 275 18.89 -3.88 -8.53
N VAL A 276 19.73 -4.71 -9.15
CA VAL A 276 19.40 -5.52 -10.32
C VAL A 276 19.53 -6.98 -9.91
N ASP A 277 18.45 -7.74 -10.09
CA ASP A 277 18.40 -9.14 -9.72
C ASP A 277 17.86 -10.03 -10.86
N GLY A 278 18.23 -11.31 -10.82
CA GLY A 278 17.85 -12.30 -11.81
C GLY A 278 18.89 -13.41 -11.94
N THR A 279 18.93 -14.04 -13.11
CA THR A 279 20.07 -14.91 -13.48
C THR A 279 21.34 -14.09 -13.66
N ALA A 280 22.51 -14.73 -13.57
CA ALA A 280 23.79 -14.04 -13.78
C ALA A 280 23.84 -13.29 -15.13
N ALA A 281 23.32 -13.90 -16.21
CA ALA A 281 23.30 -13.29 -17.53
C ALA A 281 22.36 -12.07 -17.62
N GLU A 282 21.21 -12.11 -16.94
CA GLU A 282 20.29 -10.97 -16.87
C GLU A 282 20.89 -9.83 -16.06
N VAL A 283 21.51 -10.14 -14.91
CA VAL A 283 22.14 -9.13 -14.05
C VAL A 283 23.35 -8.49 -14.74
N ASP A 284 24.18 -9.26 -15.44
CA ASP A 284 25.30 -8.70 -16.21
C ASP A 284 24.81 -7.75 -17.31
N ARG A 285 23.77 -8.15 -18.05
CA ARG A 285 23.17 -7.35 -19.12
C ARG A 285 22.51 -6.08 -18.57
N ASP A 286 21.57 -6.23 -17.64
CA ASP A 286 20.75 -5.15 -17.11
C ASP A 286 21.59 -4.21 -16.24
N GLY A 287 22.54 -4.74 -15.46
CA GLY A 287 23.51 -3.97 -14.69
C GLY A 287 24.41 -3.10 -15.58
N ALA A 288 24.87 -3.61 -16.72
CA ALA A 288 25.65 -2.83 -17.69
C ALA A 288 24.83 -1.70 -18.33
N ILE A 289 23.54 -1.93 -18.59
CA ILE A 289 22.62 -0.90 -19.11
C ILE A 289 22.42 0.19 -18.05
N VAL A 290 22.10 -0.19 -16.81
CA VAL A 290 21.93 0.75 -15.68
C VAL A 290 23.19 1.58 -15.47
N GLU A 291 24.36 0.93 -15.40
CA GLU A 291 25.63 1.61 -15.22
C GLU A 291 25.91 2.63 -16.34
N LYS A 292 25.65 2.24 -17.59
CA LYS A 292 25.82 3.13 -18.75
C LYS A 292 24.93 4.37 -18.63
N VAL A 293 23.69 4.22 -18.18
CA VAL A 293 22.77 5.35 -17.99
C VAL A 293 23.20 6.23 -16.82
N LEU A 294 23.57 5.64 -15.67
CA LEU A 294 24.10 6.38 -14.51
C LEU A 294 25.28 7.27 -14.90
N ARG A 295 26.24 6.73 -15.67
CA ARG A 295 27.45 7.45 -16.10
C ARG A 295 27.21 8.65 -17.02
N GLN A 296 25.98 8.88 -17.49
CA GLN A 296 25.65 10.05 -18.30
C GLN A 296 25.53 11.33 -17.46
N HIS A 297 25.08 11.20 -16.21
CA HIS A 297 24.73 12.34 -15.35
C HIS A 297 25.31 12.27 -13.93
N ALA A 298 25.62 11.06 -13.42
CA ALA A 298 26.15 10.91 -12.08
C ALA A 298 27.60 11.39 -11.97
N THR A 299 27.92 12.11 -10.90
CA THR A 299 29.30 12.55 -10.56
C THR A 299 30.14 11.40 -10.04
N GLU A 300 29.52 10.42 -9.40
CA GLU A 300 30.12 9.19 -8.92
C GLU A 300 29.20 8.02 -9.24
N VAL A 301 29.78 6.89 -9.67
CA VAL A 301 29.08 5.62 -9.80
C VAL A 301 29.84 4.55 -9.02
N ARG A 302 29.19 3.92 -8.04
CA ARG A 302 29.72 2.78 -7.28
C ARG A 302 28.97 1.51 -7.67
N ARG A 303 29.69 0.39 -7.66
CA ARG A 303 29.15 -0.94 -7.94
C ARG A 303 29.50 -1.88 -6.78
N ALA A 304 28.52 -2.68 -6.36
CA ALA A 304 28.68 -3.73 -5.37
C ALA A 304 28.46 -5.09 -6.04
N ASP A 305 29.55 -5.87 -6.13
CA ASP A 305 29.59 -7.15 -6.86
C ASP A 305 29.41 -8.40 -5.98
N ASP A 306 29.22 -8.21 -4.68
CA ASP A 306 28.97 -9.27 -3.72
C ASP A 306 28.04 -8.78 -2.59
N ASP A 307 27.57 -9.72 -1.77
CA ASP A 307 26.62 -9.45 -0.71
C ASP A 307 27.19 -8.53 0.39
N GLU A 308 28.51 -8.61 0.65
CA GLU A 308 29.16 -7.77 1.67
C GLU A 308 29.23 -6.31 1.21
N ALA A 309 29.66 -6.07 -0.04
CA ALA A 309 29.67 -4.76 -0.65
C ALA A 309 28.26 -4.19 -0.77
N ARG A 310 27.26 -5.02 -1.11
CA ARG A 310 25.85 -4.62 -1.17
C ARG A 310 25.37 -4.17 0.21
N ALA A 311 25.58 -4.99 1.24
CA ALA A 311 25.19 -4.67 2.61
C ALA A 311 25.79 -3.34 3.08
N LYS A 312 27.07 -3.06 2.76
CA LYS A 312 27.71 -1.78 3.05
C LYS A 312 27.06 -0.62 2.30
N LEU A 313 26.78 -0.79 1.00
CA LEU A 313 26.19 0.26 0.16
C LEU A 313 24.76 0.62 0.58
N TRP A 314 23.99 -0.36 1.06
CA TRP A 314 22.60 -0.19 1.51
C TRP A 314 22.48 0.16 3.00
N TYR A 315 23.57 0.08 3.77
CA TYR A 315 23.55 0.24 5.22
C TYR A 315 22.87 1.53 5.67
N GLY A 316 23.27 2.67 5.09
CA GLY A 316 22.71 3.97 5.44
C GLY A 316 21.21 4.08 5.12
N ARG A 317 20.75 3.54 3.99
CA ARG A 317 19.33 3.55 3.60
C ARG A 317 18.44 2.72 4.53
N LEU A 318 18.90 1.53 4.93
CA LEU A 318 18.09 0.58 5.71
C LEU A 318 18.10 0.86 7.22
N HIS A 319 19.20 1.41 7.76
CA HIS A 319 19.35 1.66 9.21
C HIS A 319 19.13 3.13 9.59
N ALA A 320 18.65 3.95 8.64
CA ALA A 320 18.35 5.36 8.86
C ALA A 320 17.37 5.60 10.03
N PRO A 321 16.24 4.87 10.15
CA PRO A 321 15.31 5.06 11.26
C PRO A 321 15.92 4.75 12.62
N ASP A 322 16.70 3.66 12.73
CA ASP A 322 17.33 3.26 13.99
C ASP A 322 18.29 4.33 14.51
N ALA A 323 19.13 4.87 13.62
CA ALA A 323 20.10 5.91 13.98
C ALA A 323 19.43 7.16 14.58
N VAL A 324 18.26 7.53 14.06
CA VAL A 324 17.46 8.65 14.55
C VAL A 324 16.84 8.33 15.90
N VAL A 325 16.22 7.16 16.07
CA VAL A 325 15.62 6.76 17.35
C VAL A 325 16.65 6.84 18.47
N HIS A 326 17.86 6.35 18.22
CA HIS A 326 18.97 6.42 19.19
C HIS A 326 19.45 7.85 19.49
N SER A 327 19.21 8.83 18.61
CA SER A 327 19.58 10.23 18.83
C SER A 327 18.74 10.95 19.90
N GLY A 328 17.58 10.39 20.25
CA GLY A 328 16.61 10.99 21.18
C GLY A 328 15.75 12.12 20.58
N LYS A 329 15.99 12.51 19.32
CA LYS A 329 15.18 13.51 18.61
C LYS A 329 13.80 12.97 18.22
N GLY A 330 12.87 13.89 17.94
CA GLY A 330 11.57 13.57 17.39
C GLY A 330 11.67 13.41 15.87
N PHE A 331 10.91 12.48 15.32
CA PHE A 331 10.77 12.34 13.88
C PHE A 331 9.36 11.92 13.48
N PHE A 332 8.97 12.29 12.27
CA PHE A 332 7.72 11.90 11.64
C PHE A 332 8.01 11.56 10.19
N ILE A 333 7.59 10.37 9.75
CA ILE A 333 7.76 9.95 8.35
C ILE A 333 6.45 10.23 7.61
N GLY A 334 6.46 11.28 6.77
CA GLY A 334 5.41 11.48 5.79
C GLY A 334 5.48 10.44 4.67
N ASP A 335 4.39 10.30 3.93
CA ASP A 335 4.27 9.37 2.81
C ASP A 335 3.41 10.04 1.73
N VAL A 336 4.01 10.25 0.56
CA VAL A 336 3.33 10.76 -0.63
C VAL A 336 3.86 10.05 -1.86
N THR A 337 2.97 9.75 -2.80
CA THR A 337 3.35 9.19 -4.10
C THR A 337 2.92 10.13 -5.21
N VAL A 338 3.80 10.37 -6.18
CA VAL A 338 3.53 11.14 -7.40
C VAL A 338 3.90 10.32 -8.63
N PRO A 339 3.33 10.61 -9.82
CA PRO A 339 3.87 10.05 -11.06
C PRO A 339 5.36 10.34 -11.17
N ARG A 340 6.17 9.37 -11.62
CA ARG A 340 7.64 9.45 -11.59
C ARG A 340 8.22 10.71 -12.22
N GLN A 341 7.59 11.22 -13.28
CA GLN A 341 8.05 12.45 -13.92
C GLN A 341 7.97 13.69 -13.01
N HIS A 342 7.18 13.64 -11.93
CA HIS A 342 6.96 14.72 -10.98
C HIS A 342 7.80 14.61 -9.69
N ILE A 343 8.67 13.58 -9.57
CA ILE A 343 9.60 13.45 -8.45
C ILE A 343 10.45 14.73 -8.26
N PRO A 344 11.02 15.38 -9.30
CA PRO A 344 11.78 16.62 -9.12
C PRO A 344 10.97 17.76 -8.50
N GLU A 345 9.74 17.96 -8.96
CA GLU A 345 8.83 18.99 -8.47
C GLU A 345 8.41 18.70 -7.03
N MET A 346 8.13 17.44 -6.72
CA MET A 346 7.77 17.01 -5.37
C MET A 346 8.94 17.18 -4.39
N GLN A 347 10.16 16.79 -4.78
CA GLN A 347 11.36 17.03 -4.00
C GLN A 347 11.56 18.52 -3.72
N GLN A 348 11.40 19.38 -4.74
CA GLN A 348 11.51 20.82 -4.55
C GLN A 348 10.45 21.35 -3.58
N ALA A 349 9.21 20.89 -3.68
CA ALA A 349 8.13 21.29 -2.78
C ALA A 349 8.42 20.91 -1.32
N ILE A 350 9.01 19.71 -1.08
CA ILE A 350 9.45 19.28 0.24
C ILE A 350 10.57 20.19 0.77
N GLN A 351 11.58 20.50 -0.04
CA GLN A 351 12.68 21.37 0.38
C GLN A 351 12.21 22.81 0.65
N ASP A 352 11.23 23.29 -0.11
CA ASP A 352 10.61 24.60 0.14
C ASP A 352 9.85 24.62 1.46
N ALA A 353 9.11 23.55 1.79
CA ALA A 353 8.45 23.40 3.09
C ALA A 353 9.49 23.33 4.23
N ALA A 354 10.54 22.52 4.07
CA ALA A 354 11.63 22.41 5.04
C ALA A 354 12.27 23.78 5.34
N LYS A 355 12.51 24.59 4.30
CA LYS A 355 13.05 25.94 4.42
C LYS A 355 12.08 26.91 5.10
N ARG A 356 10.78 26.84 4.81
CA ARG A 356 9.76 27.70 5.45
C ARG A 356 9.66 27.45 6.96
N HIS A 357 9.89 26.21 7.38
CA HIS A 357 9.71 25.77 8.77
C HIS A 357 11.04 25.56 9.52
N SER A 358 12.16 26.06 8.99
CA SER A 358 13.51 25.82 9.54
C SER A 358 13.78 26.45 10.91
N ASP A 359 12.93 27.37 11.36
CA ASP A 359 13.05 28.00 12.69
C ASP A 359 12.52 27.07 13.80
N ALA A 360 11.68 26.10 13.45
CA ALA A 360 11.05 25.18 14.40
C ALA A 360 11.44 23.70 14.19
N LEU A 361 11.80 23.34 12.96
CA LEU A 361 12.23 21.99 12.57
C LEU A 361 13.76 21.94 12.41
N LEU A 362 14.35 20.76 12.64
CA LEU A 362 15.79 20.56 12.44
C LEU A 362 16.13 20.47 10.94
N PHE A 363 15.45 19.56 10.24
CA PHE A 363 15.52 19.36 8.80
C PHE A 363 14.42 18.39 8.36
N ILE A 364 14.17 18.31 7.05
CA ILE A 364 13.37 17.25 6.44
C ILE A 364 14.29 16.48 5.50
N ALA A 365 14.49 15.19 5.76
CA ALA A 365 15.20 14.29 4.85
C ALA A 365 14.20 13.61 3.93
N VAL A 366 14.58 13.39 2.68
CA VAL A 366 13.76 12.61 1.76
C VAL A 366 14.48 11.31 1.44
N THR A 367 13.83 10.21 1.84
CA THR A 367 14.10 8.89 1.29
C THR A 367 12.91 8.47 0.43
N GLY A 368 13.02 7.43 -0.39
CA GLY A 368 11.85 7.00 -1.15
C GLY A 368 12.10 5.83 -2.08
N HIS A 369 11.02 5.13 -2.37
CA HIS A 369 10.91 4.13 -3.43
C HIS A 369 10.70 4.86 -4.78
N ALA A 370 11.73 5.59 -5.22
CA ALA A 370 11.66 6.46 -6.39
C ALA A 370 11.37 5.69 -7.71
N GLY A 371 11.60 4.38 -7.71
CA GLY A 371 11.15 3.48 -8.77
C GLY A 371 9.64 3.53 -9.03
N ASP A 372 8.85 3.75 -7.98
CA ASP A 372 7.37 3.79 -8.04
C ASP A 372 6.79 5.20 -7.81
N GLY A 373 7.66 6.21 -7.65
CA GLY A 373 7.26 7.59 -7.41
C GLY A 373 6.89 7.91 -5.96
N ASP A 374 7.19 7.00 -5.05
CA ASP A 374 6.84 7.06 -3.64
C ASP A 374 7.99 7.67 -2.81
N LEU A 375 7.69 8.72 -2.06
CA LEU A 375 8.64 9.53 -1.31
C LEU A 375 8.23 9.63 0.16
N HIS A 376 9.22 9.49 1.04
CA HIS A 376 9.10 9.54 2.48
C HIS A 376 9.83 10.77 3.05
N PRO A 377 9.20 11.96 3.03
CA PRO A 377 9.72 13.13 3.72
C PRO A 377 9.69 12.89 5.23
N THR A 378 10.86 12.65 5.81
CA THR A 378 11.04 12.45 7.24
C THR A 378 11.43 13.77 7.89
N THR A 379 10.51 14.32 8.67
CA THR A 379 10.70 15.57 9.42
C THR A 379 11.37 15.27 10.75
N PHE A 380 12.48 15.93 11.05
CA PHE A 380 13.19 15.84 12.32
C PHE A 380 13.00 17.11 13.14
N TYR A 381 12.78 16.95 14.44
CA TYR A 381 12.52 18.07 15.33
C TYR A 381 13.07 17.82 16.74
N ASP A 382 13.24 18.92 17.49
CA ASP A 382 13.54 18.82 18.92
C ASP A 382 12.24 18.65 19.72
N LYS A 383 12.15 17.60 20.53
CA LYS A 383 10.96 17.31 21.35
C LYS A 383 10.69 18.40 22.39
N GLU A 384 11.74 19.12 22.79
CA GLU A 384 11.63 20.22 23.75
C GLU A 384 11.23 21.55 23.09
N ASN A 385 11.18 21.63 21.75
CA ASN A 385 10.74 22.82 21.06
C ASN A 385 9.21 22.90 21.04
N PRO A 386 8.58 23.87 21.74
CA PRO A 386 7.12 23.97 21.79
C PRO A 386 6.47 24.31 20.44
N ASP A 387 7.23 24.89 19.50
CA ASP A 387 6.73 25.27 18.17
C ASP A 387 6.80 24.11 17.16
N ALA A 388 7.55 23.05 17.47
CA ALA A 388 7.78 21.93 16.55
C ALA A 388 6.50 21.20 16.11
N PRO A 389 5.53 20.89 16.97
CA PRO A 389 4.32 20.19 16.54
C PRO A 389 3.51 20.95 15.49
N ALA A 390 3.32 22.25 15.69
CA ALA A 390 2.56 23.09 14.74
C ALA A 390 3.31 23.26 13.41
N ALA A 391 4.64 23.40 13.45
CA ALA A 391 5.47 23.47 12.25
C ALA A 391 5.50 22.14 11.49
N LEU A 392 5.54 21.00 12.19
CA LEU A 392 5.49 19.67 11.60
C LEU A 392 4.16 19.45 10.88
N GLU A 393 3.04 19.75 11.55
CA GLU A 393 1.71 19.64 10.95
C GLU A 393 1.60 20.53 9.70
N ALA A 394 2.02 21.80 9.80
CA ALA A 394 1.99 22.72 8.66
C ALA A 394 2.86 22.24 7.49
N ALA A 395 4.09 21.77 7.76
CA ALA A 395 4.99 21.25 6.73
C ALA A 395 4.42 19.99 6.06
N ASN A 396 3.90 19.04 6.85
CA ASN A 396 3.28 17.82 6.33
C ASN A 396 2.06 18.15 5.45
N ASN A 397 1.20 19.06 5.90
CA ASN A 397 0.02 19.48 5.15
C ASN A 397 0.39 20.13 3.81
N GLU A 398 1.41 21.01 3.80
CA GLU A 398 1.93 21.61 2.56
C GLU A 398 2.48 20.56 1.59
N ILE A 399 3.17 19.54 2.10
CA ILE A 399 3.73 18.44 1.32
C ILE A 399 2.62 17.59 0.68
N ILE A 400 1.62 17.15 1.46
CA ILE A 400 0.49 16.38 0.94
C ILE A 400 -0.30 17.19 -0.11
N GLU A 401 -0.52 18.49 0.12
CA GLU A 401 -1.16 19.36 -0.86
C GLU A 401 -0.34 19.53 -2.15
N ALA A 402 0.99 19.55 -2.05
CA ALA A 402 1.85 19.58 -3.23
C ALA A 402 1.76 18.28 -4.02
N ALA A 403 1.74 17.12 -3.35
CA ALA A 403 1.55 15.82 -4.01
C ALA A 403 0.23 15.76 -4.79
N LEU A 404 -0.88 16.19 -4.17
CA LEU A 404 -2.19 16.26 -4.83
C LEU A 404 -2.22 17.19 -6.05
N LYS A 405 -1.48 18.31 -6.01
CA LYS A 405 -1.34 19.23 -7.17
C LYS A 405 -0.52 18.64 -8.32
N LEU A 406 0.29 17.63 -8.04
CA LEU A 406 1.15 16.92 -8.99
C LEU A 406 0.52 15.60 -9.46
N ASP A 407 -0.81 15.49 -9.39
CA ASP A 407 -1.58 14.27 -9.71
C ASP A 407 -1.17 13.03 -8.88
N GLY A 408 -0.55 13.28 -7.72
CA GLY A 408 -0.17 12.28 -6.75
C GLY A 408 -1.32 11.81 -5.84
N THR A 409 -0.97 11.01 -4.86
CA THR A 409 -1.87 10.54 -3.80
C THR A 409 -1.28 10.84 -2.43
N ILE A 410 -2.15 10.85 -1.42
CA ILE A 410 -1.82 11.25 -0.05
C ILE A 410 -1.02 10.19 0.71
N THR A 411 -0.94 8.96 0.18
CA THR A 411 -0.26 7.82 0.82
C THR A 411 0.04 6.74 -0.23
N GLY A 412 1.29 6.27 -0.27
CA GLY A 412 1.74 5.18 -1.14
C GLY A 412 1.65 3.82 -0.45
N GLU A 413 1.92 3.74 0.85
CA GLU A 413 2.04 2.47 1.56
C GLU A 413 1.70 2.49 3.07
N HIS A 414 1.61 3.65 3.71
CA HIS A 414 1.37 3.73 5.17
C HIS A 414 -0.11 3.68 5.58
N GLY A 415 -1.03 3.74 4.61
CA GLY A 415 -2.46 3.90 4.87
C GLY A 415 -2.86 5.35 5.14
N VAL A 416 -4.16 5.55 5.38
CA VAL A 416 -4.79 6.85 5.70
C VAL A 416 -4.82 7.08 7.21
N GLY A 417 -5.24 6.06 7.98
CA GLY A 417 -5.41 6.14 9.43
C GLY A 417 -6.28 7.32 9.86
N THR A 418 -5.95 7.94 11.00
CA THR A 418 -6.47 9.27 11.33
C THR A 418 -5.55 10.40 10.86
N GLU A 419 -4.29 10.12 10.58
CA GLU A 419 -3.32 11.16 10.22
C GLU A 419 -3.70 11.89 8.92
N LYS A 420 -4.14 11.13 7.90
CA LYS A 420 -4.44 11.68 6.56
C LYS A 420 -5.92 11.87 6.28
N ILE A 421 -6.80 11.57 7.23
CA ILE A 421 -8.25 11.59 7.05
C ILE A 421 -8.77 12.94 6.53
N GLN A 422 -8.14 14.04 6.96
CA GLN A 422 -8.50 15.40 6.53
C GLN A 422 -8.23 15.69 5.04
N PHE A 423 -7.38 14.90 4.39
CA PHE A 423 -7.05 15.04 2.97
C PHE A 423 -7.92 14.16 2.08
N MET A 424 -8.72 13.26 2.64
CA MET A 424 -9.60 12.39 1.87
C MET A 424 -10.60 13.19 1.03
N THR A 425 -11.13 14.30 1.55
CA THR A 425 -12.03 15.20 0.80
C THR A 425 -11.32 16.11 -0.22
N LYS A 426 -9.98 16.17 -0.17
CA LYS A 426 -9.16 16.81 -1.21
C LYS A 426 -8.78 15.82 -2.31
N ARG A 427 -8.59 14.54 -1.94
CA ARG A 427 -8.24 13.44 -2.86
C ARG A 427 -9.44 12.87 -3.60
N PHE A 428 -10.60 12.84 -2.95
CA PHE A 428 -11.82 12.22 -3.44
C PHE A 428 -12.99 13.21 -3.46
N THR A 429 -13.85 13.06 -4.46
CA THR A 429 -15.12 13.79 -4.55
C THR A 429 -16.14 13.23 -3.54
N PRO A 430 -17.23 13.98 -3.23
CA PRO A 430 -18.30 13.46 -2.39
C PRO A 430 -18.95 12.16 -2.91
N VAL A 431 -19.00 11.96 -4.24
CA VAL A 431 -19.51 10.72 -4.85
C VAL A 431 -18.59 9.53 -4.56
N GLU A 432 -17.28 9.74 -4.68
CA GLU A 432 -16.27 8.71 -4.40
C GLU A 432 -16.22 8.34 -2.92
N ILE A 433 -16.33 9.34 -2.02
CA ILE A 433 -16.43 9.10 -0.57
C ILE A 433 -17.72 8.34 -0.23
N ALA A 434 -18.86 8.68 -0.84
CA ALA A 434 -20.12 7.98 -0.62
C ALA A 434 -20.03 6.48 -1.00
N ALA A 435 -19.38 6.16 -2.13
CA ALA A 435 -19.15 4.79 -2.57
C ALA A 435 -18.23 4.01 -1.60
N GLN A 436 -17.14 4.64 -1.13
CA GLN A 436 -16.27 4.05 -0.12
C GLN A 436 -17.00 3.84 1.22
N ARG A 437 -17.86 4.78 1.63
CA ARG A 437 -18.69 4.64 2.83
C ARG A 437 -19.70 3.50 2.73
N ILE A 438 -20.18 3.21 1.52
CA ILE A 438 -21.03 2.04 1.27
C ILE A 438 -20.27 0.73 1.51
N LEU A 439 -19.01 0.62 1.07
CA LEU A 439 -18.18 -0.54 1.38
C LEU A 439 -18.13 -0.77 2.90
N LYS A 440 -17.81 0.29 3.66
CA LYS A 440 -17.85 0.22 5.14
C LYS A 440 -19.20 -0.24 5.67
N ARG A 441 -20.31 0.34 5.22
CA ARG A 441 -21.66 0.00 5.69
C ARG A 441 -22.09 -1.42 5.32
N VAL A 442 -21.63 -1.96 4.20
CA VAL A 442 -21.99 -3.32 3.78
C VAL A 442 -21.22 -4.38 4.58
N PHE A 443 -19.93 -4.17 4.79
CA PHE A 443 -19.06 -5.09 5.55
C PHE A 443 -19.26 -4.98 7.07
N ASP A 444 -19.51 -3.76 7.57
CA ASP A 444 -19.72 -3.47 8.99
C ASP A 444 -20.86 -2.44 9.18
N PRO A 445 -22.12 -2.89 9.10
CA PRO A 445 -23.30 -2.00 9.17
C PRO A 445 -23.43 -1.23 10.48
N ALA A 446 -22.86 -1.75 11.56
CA ALA A 446 -22.91 -1.15 12.89
C ALA A 446 -21.70 -0.25 13.19
N HIS A 447 -20.76 -0.12 12.26
CA HIS A 447 -19.54 0.68 12.41
C HIS A 447 -18.71 0.29 13.65
N THR A 448 -18.64 -1.01 13.94
CA THR A 448 -17.96 -1.56 15.13
C THR A 448 -16.47 -1.81 14.91
N PHE A 449 -16.01 -2.00 13.69
CA PHE A 449 -14.61 -2.30 13.38
C PHE A 449 -13.81 -1.02 13.13
N ASN A 450 -12.84 -0.77 14.00
CA ASN A 450 -11.89 0.34 13.96
C ASN A 450 -12.53 1.71 13.59
N PRO A 451 -13.54 2.18 14.35
CA PRO A 451 -14.30 3.38 13.99
C PRO A 451 -13.46 4.65 14.07
N GLY A 452 -13.71 5.57 13.14
CA GLY A 452 -12.99 6.86 13.03
C GLY A 452 -11.71 6.79 12.20
N ILE A 453 -11.42 5.64 11.59
CA ILE A 453 -10.27 5.44 10.70
C ILE A 453 -10.69 5.57 9.23
N MET A 454 -9.77 6.08 8.40
CA MET A 454 -9.81 6.10 6.93
C MET A 454 -10.86 7.02 6.30
N LEU A 455 -12.13 6.97 6.73
CA LEU A 455 -13.21 7.75 6.13
C LEU A 455 -13.48 9.03 6.93
N PRO A 456 -13.54 10.21 6.28
CA PRO A 456 -13.89 11.46 6.96
C PRO A 456 -15.34 11.44 7.46
N GLU A 457 -15.68 12.44 8.29
CA GLU A 457 -17.05 12.69 8.72
C GLU A 457 -17.99 12.84 7.50
N PRO A 458 -19.23 12.33 7.58
CA PRO A 458 -20.19 12.42 6.49
C PRO A 458 -20.46 13.87 6.06
N SER A 459 -20.40 14.14 4.75
CA SER A 459 -20.78 15.42 4.17
C SER A 459 -22.22 15.38 3.62
N PRO A 460 -23.02 16.46 3.76
CA PRO A 460 -24.31 16.60 3.07
C PRO A 460 -24.23 16.54 1.53
N GLU A 461 -23.03 16.70 0.96
CA GLU A 461 -22.79 16.62 -0.48
C GLU A 461 -22.65 15.17 -0.98
N GLU A 462 -22.49 14.19 -0.07
CA GLU A 462 -22.47 12.77 -0.42
C GLU A 462 -23.86 12.33 -0.94
N PRO A 463 -23.98 11.87 -2.19
CA PRO A 463 -25.26 11.44 -2.72
C PRO A 463 -25.68 10.08 -2.15
N PRO A 464 -26.99 9.79 -2.08
CA PRO A 464 -27.44 8.42 -1.87
C PRO A 464 -27.09 7.56 -3.11
N LEU A 465 -26.51 6.38 -2.89
CA LEU A 465 -26.18 5.42 -3.95
C LEU A 465 -26.81 4.02 -3.66
N PRO A 466 -28.14 3.91 -3.57
CA PRO A 466 -28.82 2.67 -3.19
C PRO A 466 -28.61 1.51 -4.18
N ALA A 467 -28.48 1.77 -5.49
CA ALA A 467 -28.21 0.74 -6.48
C ALA A 467 -26.78 0.20 -6.35
N PHE A 468 -25.80 1.09 -6.15
CA PHE A 468 -24.42 0.70 -5.87
C PHE A 468 -24.33 -0.12 -4.58
N GLU A 469 -25.00 0.32 -3.50
CA GLU A 469 -25.05 -0.45 -2.24
C GLU A 469 -25.67 -1.84 -2.42
N ALA A 470 -26.78 -1.93 -3.17
CA ALA A 470 -27.41 -3.22 -3.46
C ALA A 470 -26.45 -4.15 -4.23
N ALA A 471 -25.66 -3.62 -5.16
CA ALA A 471 -24.66 -4.38 -5.90
C ALA A 471 -23.52 -4.88 -5.00
N VAL A 472 -22.98 -4.04 -4.13
CA VAL A 472 -21.93 -4.43 -3.16
C VAL A 472 -22.44 -5.50 -2.20
N ARG A 473 -23.67 -5.35 -1.69
CA ARG A 473 -24.29 -6.35 -0.81
C ARG A 473 -24.51 -7.68 -1.52
N ALA A 474 -25.02 -7.65 -2.75
CA ALA A 474 -25.24 -8.84 -3.56
C ALA A 474 -23.92 -9.58 -3.85
N ALA A 475 -22.84 -8.84 -4.12
CA ALA A 475 -21.50 -9.42 -4.30
C ALA A 475 -20.98 -10.08 -3.02
N LEU A 476 -21.06 -9.41 -1.86
CA LEU A 476 -20.62 -9.98 -0.58
C LEU A 476 -21.42 -11.22 -0.18
N GLU A 477 -22.71 -11.29 -0.56
CA GLU A 477 -23.56 -12.47 -0.37
C GLU A 477 -23.31 -13.61 -1.38
N GLY A 478 -22.34 -13.47 -2.28
CA GLY A 478 -22.02 -14.46 -3.32
C GLY A 478 -23.05 -14.54 -4.45
N ARG A 479 -23.79 -13.46 -4.68
CA ARG A 479 -24.83 -13.34 -5.72
C ARG A 479 -24.63 -12.06 -6.55
N PRO A 480 -23.46 -11.85 -7.18
CA PRO A 480 -23.21 -10.61 -7.93
C PRO A 480 -24.27 -10.43 -9.02
N ASN A 481 -24.80 -9.21 -9.12
CA ASN A 481 -25.69 -8.83 -10.20
C ASN A 481 -24.87 -8.60 -11.49
N SER A 482 -25.54 -8.54 -12.63
CA SER A 482 -24.97 -8.05 -13.88
C SER A 482 -25.92 -7.05 -14.52
N ALA A 483 -25.39 -6.00 -15.11
CA ALA A 483 -26.14 -5.02 -15.90
C ALA A 483 -25.82 -5.17 -17.40
N PRO A 484 -26.73 -4.77 -18.30
CA PRO A 484 -26.43 -4.72 -19.73
C PRO A 484 -25.16 -3.91 -20.00
N HIS A 485 -24.41 -4.35 -21.00
CA HIS A 485 -23.20 -3.66 -21.40
C HIS A 485 -23.51 -2.27 -21.98
N ALA A 486 -22.79 -1.28 -21.48
CA ALA A 486 -22.80 0.07 -22.01
C ALA A 486 -21.40 0.63 -21.76
N ASP A 487 -20.56 0.64 -22.79
CA ASP A 487 -19.36 1.46 -22.77
C ASP A 487 -19.74 2.93 -22.91
N GLY A 488 -18.90 3.81 -22.35
CA GLY A 488 -18.91 5.22 -22.76
C GLY A 488 -18.54 5.39 -24.24
N ASP A 489 -18.31 6.63 -24.68
CA ASP A 489 -17.87 6.97 -26.03
C ASP A 489 -16.38 7.34 -26.11
N ASP A 490 -15.66 7.25 -25.00
CA ASP A 490 -14.23 7.58 -24.92
C ASP A 490 -13.37 6.55 -25.65
N THR A 491 -12.63 7.03 -26.65
CA THR A 491 -11.72 6.25 -27.51
C THR A 491 -10.26 6.74 -27.41
N THR A 492 -9.96 7.55 -26.40
CA THR A 492 -8.61 8.08 -26.16
C THR A 492 -7.62 6.99 -25.75
N VAL A 493 -6.35 7.16 -26.12
CA VAL A 493 -5.24 6.27 -25.74
C VAL A 493 -4.01 7.15 -25.52
N GLU A 494 -3.52 7.19 -24.29
CA GLU A 494 -2.34 7.95 -23.89
C GLU A 494 -1.34 7.02 -23.20
N VAL A 495 -0.18 6.83 -23.83
CA VAL A 495 0.91 5.99 -23.32
C VAL A 495 1.95 6.88 -22.66
N ASN A 496 2.26 6.63 -21.39
CA ASN A 496 3.31 7.33 -20.66
C ASN A 496 4.43 6.35 -20.27
N THR A 497 5.47 6.29 -21.11
CA THR A 497 6.66 5.46 -20.83
C THR A 497 7.53 5.97 -19.69
N GLY A 498 7.38 7.24 -19.29
CA GLY A 498 8.10 7.82 -18.16
C GLY A 498 7.54 7.33 -16.82
N ASN A 499 6.21 7.15 -16.76
CA ASN A 499 5.53 6.59 -15.61
C ASN A 499 5.16 5.11 -15.76
N LEU A 500 5.45 4.46 -16.88
CA LEU A 500 5.02 3.10 -17.25
C LEU A 500 3.53 2.85 -17.04
N ASN A 501 2.69 3.79 -17.44
CA ASN A 501 1.25 3.58 -17.46
C ASN A 501 0.62 3.93 -18.83
N LEU A 502 -0.62 3.50 -18.99
CA LEU A 502 -1.50 3.80 -20.10
C LEU A 502 -2.82 4.33 -19.54
N VAL A 503 -3.30 5.47 -20.04
CA VAL A 503 -4.69 5.92 -19.87
C VAL A 503 -5.46 5.58 -21.15
N VAL A 504 -6.59 4.89 -21.03
CA VAL A 504 -7.35 4.41 -22.20
C VAL A 504 -8.86 4.51 -21.98
N GLY A 505 -9.56 5.02 -22.97
CA GLY A 505 -11.03 5.06 -23.00
C GLY A 505 -11.63 3.65 -23.10
N ALA A 506 -12.73 3.42 -22.40
CA ALA A 506 -13.36 2.10 -22.31
C ALA A 506 -13.88 1.57 -23.66
N ALA A 507 -14.21 2.46 -24.61
CA ALA A 507 -14.73 2.08 -25.93
C ALA A 507 -13.64 1.70 -26.95
N VAL A 508 -12.35 1.79 -26.57
CA VAL A 508 -11.26 1.34 -27.43
C VAL A 508 -11.31 -0.18 -27.56
N THR A 509 -11.22 -0.69 -28.79
CA THR A 509 -11.11 -2.14 -29.02
C THR A 509 -9.74 -2.66 -28.61
N LEU A 510 -9.67 -3.88 -28.10
CA LEU A 510 -8.39 -4.50 -27.71
C LEU A 510 -7.43 -4.63 -28.90
N GLY A 511 -7.97 -4.85 -30.12
CA GLY A 511 -7.18 -4.90 -31.35
C GLY A 511 -6.55 -3.56 -31.76
N ASP A 512 -7.29 -2.45 -31.61
CA ASP A 512 -6.73 -1.12 -31.88
C ASP A 512 -5.74 -0.70 -30.79
N LEU A 513 -6.02 -1.05 -29.53
CA LEU A 513 -5.11 -0.80 -28.41
C LEU A 513 -3.80 -1.57 -28.58
N SER A 514 -3.87 -2.88 -28.87
CA SER A 514 -2.69 -3.72 -29.10
C SER A 514 -1.79 -3.16 -30.21
N ARG A 515 -2.38 -2.69 -31.31
CA ARG A 515 -1.62 -2.04 -32.40
C ARG A 515 -0.91 -0.78 -31.94
N LYS A 516 -1.59 0.10 -31.20
CA LYS A 516 -1.00 1.33 -30.66
C LYS A 516 0.13 1.05 -29.66
N LEU A 517 -0.04 0.07 -28.79
CA LEU A 517 0.99 -0.34 -27.83
C LEU A 517 2.25 -0.82 -28.57
N HIS A 518 2.08 -1.68 -29.58
CA HIS A 518 3.19 -2.15 -30.41
C HIS A 518 3.89 -1.02 -31.19
N GLU A 519 3.13 -0.07 -31.76
CA GLU A 519 3.70 1.12 -32.42
C GLU A 519 4.54 1.99 -31.48
N GLN A 520 4.25 1.96 -30.18
CA GLN A 520 4.98 2.67 -29.13
C GLN A 520 6.08 1.83 -28.46
N GLY A 521 6.26 0.56 -28.88
CA GLY A 521 7.25 -0.35 -28.31
C GLY A 521 6.98 -0.69 -26.84
N VAL A 522 5.70 -0.84 -26.47
CA VAL A 522 5.28 -1.18 -25.11
C VAL A 522 4.27 -2.33 -25.12
N THR A 523 4.16 -3.02 -23.99
CA THR A 523 3.17 -4.07 -23.73
C THR A 523 2.34 -3.73 -22.50
N CYS A 524 1.13 -4.26 -22.43
CA CYS A 524 0.29 -4.20 -21.24
C CYS A 524 -0.15 -5.63 -20.91
N PRO A 525 0.33 -6.24 -19.80
CA PRO A 525 0.01 -7.62 -19.46
C PRO A 525 -1.50 -7.91 -19.35
N ALA A 526 -2.27 -6.90 -18.94
CA ALA A 526 -3.72 -7.00 -18.85
C ALA A 526 -4.43 -7.11 -20.21
N ILE A 527 -3.75 -6.78 -21.32
CA ILE A 527 -4.35 -6.82 -22.67
C ILE A 527 -4.04 -8.19 -23.32
N PRO A 528 -5.05 -9.04 -23.53
CA PRO A 528 -4.87 -10.37 -24.09
C PRO A 528 -4.54 -10.33 -25.59
N THR A 529 -3.99 -11.42 -26.10
CA THR A 529 -3.71 -11.59 -27.54
C THR A 529 -4.89 -12.13 -28.35
N GLU A 530 -5.99 -12.52 -27.68
CA GLU A 530 -7.20 -13.08 -28.28
C GLU A 530 -8.46 -12.28 -27.89
N GLY A 531 -9.57 -12.45 -28.61
CA GLY A 531 -10.81 -11.71 -28.37
C GLY A 531 -10.66 -10.21 -28.60
N LEU A 532 -9.91 -9.84 -29.66
CA LEU A 532 -9.49 -8.47 -29.96
C LEU A 532 -10.62 -7.53 -30.41
N ASP A 533 -11.80 -8.09 -30.69
CA ASP A 533 -13.03 -7.38 -31.03
C ASP A 533 -13.71 -6.76 -29.80
N ARG A 534 -13.41 -7.27 -28.60
CA ARG A 534 -13.90 -6.70 -27.33
C ARG A 534 -13.36 -5.30 -27.09
N THR A 535 -14.07 -4.53 -26.29
CA THR A 535 -13.59 -3.24 -25.78
C THR A 535 -12.79 -3.39 -24.48
N VAL A 536 -12.07 -2.33 -24.09
CA VAL A 536 -11.41 -2.26 -22.78
C VAL A 536 -12.42 -2.35 -21.62
N GLY A 537 -13.58 -1.72 -21.77
CA GLY A 537 -14.67 -1.83 -20.79
C GLY A 537 -15.18 -3.27 -20.64
N GLU A 538 -15.42 -3.97 -21.76
CA GLU A 538 -15.81 -5.38 -21.76
C GLU A 538 -14.75 -6.29 -21.15
N LEU A 539 -13.47 -6.03 -21.43
CA LEU A 539 -12.35 -6.76 -20.83
C LEU A 539 -12.40 -6.68 -19.31
N ILE A 540 -12.51 -5.47 -18.74
CA ILE A 540 -12.50 -5.30 -17.28
C ILE A 540 -13.78 -5.88 -16.67
N ALA A 541 -14.94 -5.52 -17.19
CA ALA A 541 -16.23 -5.88 -16.60
C ALA A 541 -16.50 -7.39 -16.62
N ASN A 542 -15.95 -8.11 -17.60
CA ASN A 542 -16.22 -9.55 -17.80
C ASN A 542 -14.98 -10.43 -17.61
N ALA A 543 -13.88 -9.89 -17.08
CA ALA A 543 -12.65 -10.65 -16.85
C ALA A 543 -12.92 -11.87 -15.96
N THR A 544 -12.45 -13.04 -16.37
CA THR A 544 -12.53 -14.30 -15.61
C THR A 544 -11.20 -15.08 -15.70
N GLY A 545 -10.98 -16.04 -14.80
CA GLY A 545 -9.78 -16.90 -14.82
C GLY A 545 -8.45 -16.14 -14.88
N ASP A 546 -7.53 -16.58 -15.74
CA ASP A 546 -6.19 -15.97 -15.89
C ASP A 546 -6.25 -14.52 -16.41
N GLU A 547 -7.18 -14.22 -17.33
CA GLU A 547 -7.39 -12.85 -17.83
C GLU A 547 -7.77 -11.90 -16.68
N ARG A 548 -8.60 -12.38 -15.75
CA ARG A 548 -8.94 -11.62 -14.54
C ARG A 548 -7.73 -11.32 -13.69
N LEU A 549 -6.80 -12.28 -13.52
CA LEU A 549 -5.59 -12.07 -12.73
C LEU A 549 -4.65 -11.03 -13.36
N GLU A 550 -4.53 -11.01 -14.68
CA GLU A 550 -3.72 -10.00 -15.39
C GLU A 550 -4.35 -8.61 -15.28
N VAL A 551 -5.68 -8.48 -15.45
CA VAL A 551 -6.41 -7.22 -15.20
C VAL A 551 -6.27 -6.80 -13.73
N ARG A 552 -6.41 -7.75 -12.80
CA ARG A 552 -6.26 -7.56 -11.35
C ARG A 552 -4.92 -6.90 -11.02
N HIS A 553 -3.82 -7.40 -11.55
CA HIS A 553 -2.48 -6.86 -11.27
C HIS A 553 -2.11 -5.63 -12.10
N GLY A 554 -2.69 -5.47 -13.29
CA GLY A 554 -2.39 -4.36 -14.19
C GLY A 554 -3.19 -3.09 -13.93
N LEU A 555 -4.42 -3.18 -13.40
CA LEU A 555 -5.32 -2.04 -13.25
C LEU A 555 -4.89 -1.10 -12.11
N LEU A 556 -4.61 0.16 -12.45
CA LEU A 556 -4.22 1.24 -11.55
C LEU A 556 -5.39 2.17 -11.19
N GLY A 557 -6.32 2.37 -12.12
CA GLY A 557 -7.45 3.28 -11.93
C GLY A 557 -8.58 3.07 -12.93
N VAL A 558 -9.78 3.53 -12.57
CA VAL A 558 -10.94 3.60 -13.46
C VAL A 558 -11.69 4.91 -13.25
N GLU A 559 -12.24 5.45 -14.34
CA GLU A 559 -13.32 6.43 -14.29
C GLU A 559 -14.62 5.74 -14.67
N VAL A 560 -15.67 6.05 -13.93
CA VAL A 560 -16.93 5.31 -14.01
C VAL A 560 -18.13 6.25 -13.85
N VAL A 561 -19.27 5.84 -14.41
CA VAL A 561 -20.58 6.38 -14.07
C VAL A 561 -21.30 5.35 -13.21
N LEU A 562 -21.56 5.70 -11.94
CA LEU A 562 -22.22 4.82 -10.98
C LEU A 562 -23.68 4.53 -11.37
N PRO A 563 -24.26 3.37 -10.97
CA PRO A 563 -25.58 2.91 -11.42
C PRO A 563 -26.73 3.81 -10.99
N ASP A 564 -26.52 4.63 -9.95
CA ASP A 564 -27.49 5.58 -9.42
C ASP A 564 -27.65 6.85 -10.28
N GLY A 565 -26.99 6.93 -11.44
CA GLY A 565 -27.00 8.13 -12.28
C GLY A 565 -26.27 9.31 -11.65
N ALA A 566 -25.38 9.04 -10.69
CA ALA A 566 -24.51 10.03 -10.07
C ALA A 566 -23.47 10.56 -11.07
N ALA A 567 -22.82 11.67 -10.72
CA ALA A 567 -21.69 12.19 -11.49
C ALA A 567 -20.57 11.15 -11.65
N ALA A 568 -19.70 11.35 -12.64
CA ALA A 568 -18.53 10.52 -12.84
C ALA A 568 -17.70 10.42 -11.54
N ALA A 569 -17.22 9.22 -11.24
CA ALA A 569 -16.36 8.92 -10.11
C ALA A 569 -15.04 8.32 -10.62
N ARG A 570 -13.95 8.60 -9.91
CA ARG A 570 -12.62 8.08 -10.21
C ARG A 570 -12.07 7.32 -9.01
N PHE A 571 -11.69 6.07 -9.22
CA PHE A 571 -11.07 5.22 -8.20
C PHE A 571 -9.67 4.82 -8.65
N GLY A 572 -8.66 5.07 -7.81
CA GLY A 572 -7.25 4.96 -8.19
C GLY A 572 -6.78 6.13 -9.07
N GLY A 573 -5.79 5.87 -9.94
CA GLY A 573 -5.21 6.90 -10.80
C GLY A 573 -3.96 6.44 -11.53
N GLN A 574 -3.07 7.38 -11.81
CA GLN A 574 -1.82 7.13 -12.53
C GLN A 574 -0.64 6.70 -11.64
N ASN A 575 -0.79 6.80 -10.32
CA ASN A 575 0.25 6.43 -9.36
C ASN A 575 0.47 4.91 -9.32
N MET A 576 1.74 4.49 -9.21
CA MET A 576 2.10 3.07 -9.16
C MET A 576 1.78 2.42 -7.83
N LYS A 577 1.82 3.23 -6.77
CA LYS A 577 1.36 2.92 -5.42
C LYS A 577 0.28 3.93 -5.02
N ASP A 578 -0.82 3.42 -4.48
CA ASP A 578 -1.92 4.23 -3.92
C ASP A 578 -2.68 3.35 -2.93
N VAL A 579 -2.62 3.73 -1.66
CA VAL A 579 -3.39 3.08 -0.57
C VAL A 579 -4.37 4.05 0.09
N ALA A 580 -4.72 5.14 -0.61
CA ALA A 580 -5.68 6.10 -0.11
C ALA A 580 -7.11 5.53 -0.18
N GLY A 581 -7.70 5.25 0.97
CA GLY A 581 -9.06 4.72 1.08
C GLY A 581 -9.20 3.27 0.60
N TYR A 582 -10.43 2.81 0.43
CA TYR A 582 -10.66 1.45 -0.07
C TYR A 582 -10.35 1.35 -1.56
N ASP A 583 -9.76 0.22 -1.98
CA ASP A 583 -9.45 -0.08 -3.38
C ASP A 583 -10.72 -0.39 -4.21
N THR A 584 -11.58 0.62 -4.38
CA THR A 584 -12.94 0.49 -4.93
C THR A 584 -12.95 0.09 -6.41
N LYS A 585 -11.88 0.39 -7.15
CA LYS A 585 -11.73 -0.02 -8.57
C LYS A 585 -11.77 -1.54 -8.74
N ARG A 586 -11.46 -2.31 -7.69
CA ARG A 586 -11.48 -3.78 -7.71
C ARG A 586 -12.88 -4.38 -7.90
N LEU A 587 -13.93 -3.66 -7.51
CA LEU A 587 -15.32 -4.08 -7.76
C LEU A 587 -15.66 -4.17 -9.25
N PHE A 588 -14.99 -3.40 -10.10
CA PHE A 588 -15.29 -3.35 -11.53
C PHE A 588 -14.69 -4.54 -12.30
N ILE A 589 -13.69 -5.21 -11.74
CA ILE A 589 -13.01 -6.36 -12.35
C ILE A 589 -13.91 -7.59 -12.24
N GLY A 590 -14.42 -8.09 -13.37
CA GLY A 590 -15.43 -9.16 -13.37
C GLY A 590 -16.77 -8.74 -12.77
N GLY A 591 -16.99 -7.44 -12.56
CA GLY A 591 -18.18 -6.91 -11.88
C GLY A 591 -19.46 -6.90 -12.73
N GLY A 592 -19.39 -7.29 -14.01
CA GLY A 592 -20.53 -7.37 -14.91
C GLY A 592 -21.33 -6.06 -15.03
N ASN A 593 -20.66 -4.91 -14.94
CA ASN A 593 -21.24 -3.56 -14.91
C ASN A 593 -22.23 -3.29 -13.76
N ALA A 594 -22.33 -4.16 -12.74
CA ALA A 594 -23.26 -3.98 -11.63
C ALA A 594 -22.93 -2.74 -10.76
N PHE A 595 -21.67 -2.33 -10.77
CA PHE A 595 -21.13 -1.21 -10.01
C PHE A 595 -21.08 0.10 -10.79
N GLY A 596 -21.49 0.07 -12.06
CA GLY A 596 -21.48 1.22 -12.97
C GLY A 596 -20.84 0.91 -14.31
N THR A 597 -20.92 1.88 -15.20
CA THR A 597 -20.28 1.86 -16.53
C THR A 597 -18.87 2.40 -16.43
N ILE A 598 -17.89 1.67 -16.94
CA ILE A 598 -16.51 2.14 -17.07
C ILE A 598 -16.41 3.08 -18.28
N THR A 599 -15.84 4.27 -18.09
CA THR A 599 -15.62 5.25 -19.17
C THR A 599 -14.17 5.30 -19.59
N SER A 600 -13.23 5.16 -18.66
CA SER A 600 -11.80 5.06 -18.93
C SER A 600 -11.10 4.21 -17.87
N ALA A 601 -9.90 3.71 -18.20
CA ALA A 601 -9.08 2.90 -17.32
C ALA A 601 -7.61 3.30 -17.41
N VAL A 602 -6.89 3.06 -16.33
CA VAL A 602 -5.44 3.25 -16.24
C VAL A 602 -4.78 1.90 -15.98
N PHE A 603 -3.83 1.50 -16.81
CA PHE A 603 -3.09 0.24 -16.68
C PHE A 603 -1.58 0.44 -16.55
N LYS A 604 -0.92 -0.45 -15.83
CA LYS A 604 0.54 -0.63 -15.89
C LYS A 604 0.95 -1.14 -17.27
N ILE A 605 2.05 -0.62 -17.80
CA ILE A 605 2.68 -1.09 -19.04
C ILE A 605 4.15 -1.45 -18.81
N ALA A 606 4.75 -2.16 -19.75
CA ALA A 606 6.18 -2.45 -19.79
C ALA A 606 6.75 -2.09 -21.16
N VAL A 607 8.01 -1.68 -21.22
CA VAL A 607 8.69 -1.41 -22.50
C VAL A 607 9.12 -2.75 -23.13
N GLU A 608 8.84 -2.92 -24.42
CA GLU A 608 9.29 -4.09 -25.18
C GLU A 608 10.81 -4.14 -25.22
N ARG A 609 11.38 -5.32 -24.93
CA ARG A 609 12.83 -5.54 -24.94
C ARG A 609 13.29 -6.24 -26.21
#